data_AF-A0A3M0Y9K5-F1
#
_entry.id   AF-A0A3M0Y9K5-F1
#
_cell.length_a   1.000
_cell.length_b   1.000
_cell.length_c   1.000
_cell.angle_alpha   90.00
_cell.angle_beta   90.00
_cell.angle_gamma   90.00
#
_symmetry.space_group_name_H-M   'P 1'
#
loop_
_entity.id
_entity.type
_entity.pdbx_description
1 polymer ?
#
loop_
_entity_poly.entity_id
_entity_poly.type
_entity_poly.pdbx_seq_one_letter_code
_entity_poly.pdbx_strand_id
1 'polypeptide(L)'
;MKFYKIASAFKRAKSKLARQPQIFVFGLVLYLSLIIFSQISQRYNYLLASPSAMLYFVSMGAIYIAILAYNLSGILTLANSKSKGFKQMLKDYFSGASKSFLKMFAALVLITLVSFFVEESAFAIAFVVGKALHFPVRAAQVLFISVYFAGLIGLLLFLTFVPVASVVGSRNFLSSIGQGIKFVKRNYLESFVLVFAFSITFLLVQYLPQRIGEIVENIILVPIVSVFMVEFFLAGRKRGLG
;
A
#
# COMPACT_ATOMS: atom_id res chain seq x y z
N MET A 1 4.01 -18.44 19.32
CA MET A 1 3.77 -17.24 18.49
C MET A 1 4.21 -15.99 19.26
N LYS A 2 5.06 -15.12 18.70
CA LYS A 2 5.64 -13.99 19.46
C LYS A 2 4.80 -12.71 19.28
N PHE A 3 3.54 -12.74 19.75
CA PHE A 3 2.59 -11.60 19.72
C PHE A 3 3.16 -10.30 20.31
N TYR A 4 4.17 -10.40 21.18
CA TYR A 4 4.89 -9.25 21.71
C TYR A 4 5.45 -8.34 20.59
N LYS A 5 5.78 -8.87 19.39
CA LYS A 5 6.34 -8.07 18.28
C LYS A 5 5.33 -7.04 17.80
N ILE A 6 4.12 -7.51 17.49
CA ILE A 6 2.99 -6.68 17.06
C ILE A 6 2.64 -5.70 18.18
N ALA A 7 2.43 -6.16 19.41
CA ALA A 7 2.10 -5.30 20.54
C ALA A 7 3.16 -4.20 20.80
N SER A 8 4.44 -4.52 20.66
CA SER A 8 5.53 -3.53 20.80
C SER A 8 5.56 -2.52 19.65
N ALA A 9 5.22 -2.93 18.43
CA ALA A 9 5.06 -2.03 17.29
C ALA A 9 3.84 -1.12 17.51
N PHE A 10 2.72 -1.65 18.00
CA PHE A 10 1.53 -0.89 18.42
C PHE A 10 1.87 0.17 19.46
N LYS A 11 2.58 -0.20 20.53
CA LYS A 11 2.98 0.75 21.56
C LYS A 11 3.87 1.87 21.01
N ARG A 12 4.84 1.53 20.16
CA ARG A 12 5.74 2.51 19.53
C ARG A 12 5.02 3.42 18.55
N ALA A 13 4.20 2.86 17.67
CA ALA A 13 3.41 3.61 16.70
C ALA A 13 2.44 4.57 17.40
N LYS A 14 1.69 4.10 18.41
CA LYS A 14 0.83 4.96 19.24
C LYS A 14 1.61 6.10 19.90
N SER A 15 2.75 5.77 20.53
CA SER A 15 3.60 6.80 21.15
C SER A 15 4.13 7.80 20.13
N LYS A 16 4.40 7.38 18.89
CA LYS A 16 4.90 8.27 17.83
C LYS A 16 3.80 9.18 17.31
N LEU A 17 2.62 8.63 17.02
CA LEU A 17 1.44 9.41 16.61
C LEU A 17 1.06 10.45 17.66
N ALA A 18 1.10 10.09 18.95
CA ALA A 18 0.83 11.04 20.03
C ALA A 18 1.88 12.17 20.11
N ARG A 19 3.13 11.91 19.75
CA ARG A 19 4.22 12.91 19.74
C ARG A 19 4.28 13.73 18.45
N GLN A 20 3.73 13.22 17.35
CA GLN A 20 3.78 13.79 16.01
C GLN A 20 2.40 13.75 15.33
N PRO A 21 1.36 14.36 15.91
CA PRO A 21 0.02 14.36 15.31
C PRO A 21 0.00 15.09 13.96
N GLN A 22 0.99 15.94 13.67
CA GLN A 22 1.09 16.64 12.39
C GLN A 22 1.26 15.70 11.19
N ILE A 23 1.56 14.41 11.40
CA ILE A 23 1.61 13.43 10.30
C ILE A 23 0.26 13.31 9.58
N PHE A 24 -0.86 13.56 10.26
CA PHE A 24 -2.20 13.55 9.67
C PHE A 24 -2.40 14.70 8.67
N VAL A 25 -1.68 15.82 8.83
CA VAL A 25 -1.67 16.92 7.85
C VAL A 25 -1.12 16.43 6.51
N PHE A 26 -0.16 15.51 6.51
CA PHE A 26 0.37 14.93 5.27
C PHE A 26 -0.58 13.90 4.66
N GLY A 27 -1.42 13.25 5.46
CA GLY A 27 -2.59 12.51 4.96
C GLY A 27 -3.60 13.42 4.27
N LEU A 28 -3.83 14.63 4.80
CA LEU A 28 -4.63 15.65 4.12
C LEU A 28 -3.99 16.12 2.80
N VAL A 29 -2.66 16.32 2.75
CA VAL A 29 -1.96 16.65 1.50
C VAL A 29 -2.15 15.56 0.45
N LEU A 30 -2.05 14.29 0.84
CA LEU A 30 -2.35 13.16 -0.04
C LEU A 30 -3.80 13.25 -0.56
N TYR A 31 -4.78 13.35 0.35
CA TYR A 31 -6.20 13.42 0.00
C TYR A 31 -6.51 14.57 -0.98
N LEU A 32 -6.01 15.78 -0.70
CA LEU A 32 -6.18 16.94 -1.58
C LEU A 32 -5.53 16.72 -2.94
N SER A 33 -4.34 16.13 -2.98
CA SER A 33 -3.65 15.81 -4.24
C SER A 33 -4.49 14.86 -5.10
N LEU A 34 -5.10 13.84 -4.48
CA LEU A 34 -5.97 12.89 -5.18
C LEU A 34 -7.27 13.52 -5.68
N ILE A 35 -7.92 14.37 -4.88
CA ILE A 35 -9.13 15.09 -5.32
C ILE A 35 -8.81 16.01 -6.50
N ILE A 36 -7.78 16.85 -6.37
CA ILE A 36 -7.40 17.79 -7.42
C ILE A 36 -7.12 17.02 -8.72
N PHE A 37 -6.35 15.93 -8.63
CA PHE A 37 -6.10 15.07 -9.79
C PHE A 37 -7.37 14.45 -10.37
N SER A 38 -8.27 13.92 -9.52
CA SER A 38 -9.53 13.32 -9.97
C SER A 38 -10.40 14.35 -10.71
N GLN A 39 -10.52 15.57 -10.19
CA GLN A 39 -11.31 16.65 -10.81
C GLN A 39 -10.71 17.06 -12.16
N ILE A 40 -9.38 17.19 -12.23
CA ILE A 40 -8.66 17.46 -13.48
C ILE A 40 -8.93 16.32 -14.48
N SER A 41 -8.75 15.07 -14.07
CA SER A 41 -8.90 13.90 -14.95
C SER A 41 -10.32 13.74 -15.50
N GLN A 42 -11.35 13.94 -14.67
CA GLN A 42 -12.74 13.89 -15.13
C GLN A 42 -13.05 14.98 -16.16
N ARG A 43 -12.45 16.17 -16.01
CA ARG A 43 -12.62 17.28 -16.94
C ARG A 43 -11.95 17.05 -18.31
N TYR A 44 -11.00 16.13 -18.44
CA TYR A 44 -10.43 15.82 -19.75
C TYR A 44 -10.99 14.52 -20.36
N ASN A 45 -11.67 13.69 -19.55
CA ASN A 45 -12.23 12.42 -20.01
C ASN A 45 -13.38 12.59 -21.03
N TYR A 46 -14.20 13.65 -20.90
CA TYR A 46 -15.35 13.87 -21.81
C TYR A 46 -14.94 14.28 -23.23
N LEU A 47 -13.66 14.55 -23.47
CA LEU A 47 -13.15 15.07 -24.76
C LEU A 47 -12.62 13.98 -25.69
N LEU A 48 -12.63 12.70 -25.28
CA LEU A 48 -11.95 11.62 -26.01
C LEU A 48 -12.93 10.54 -26.47
N ALA A 49 -12.98 10.27 -27.78
CA ALA A 49 -13.67 9.13 -28.37
C ALA A 49 -12.66 8.19 -29.08
N SER A 50 -12.82 6.87 -28.89
CA SER A 50 -12.02 5.77 -29.50
C SER A 50 -10.56 5.66 -29.00
N PRO A 51 -9.62 4.81 -29.55
CA PRO A 51 -8.38 4.31 -28.89
C PRO A 51 -7.49 5.29 -28.10
N SER A 52 -7.57 6.59 -28.36
CA SER A 52 -6.99 7.64 -27.52
C SER A 52 -7.46 7.57 -26.05
N ALA A 53 -8.66 7.04 -25.81
CA ALA A 53 -9.20 6.79 -24.48
C ALA A 53 -8.34 5.78 -23.69
N MET A 54 -7.87 4.70 -24.32
CA MET A 54 -7.04 3.70 -23.63
C MET A 54 -5.68 4.29 -23.24
N LEU A 55 -5.01 5.00 -24.16
CA LEU A 55 -3.75 5.69 -23.86
C LEU A 55 -3.93 6.75 -22.77
N TYR A 56 -5.07 7.45 -22.78
CA TYR A 56 -5.43 8.39 -21.74
C TYR A 56 -5.61 7.71 -20.38
N PHE A 57 -6.36 6.61 -20.29
CA PHE A 57 -6.54 5.86 -19.04
C PHE A 57 -5.22 5.33 -18.49
N VAL A 58 -4.35 4.77 -19.34
CA VAL A 58 -3.02 4.29 -18.92
C VAL A 58 -2.17 5.46 -18.42
N SER A 59 -2.17 6.59 -19.12
CA SER A 59 -1.40 7.78 -18.73
C SER A 59 -1.91 8.37 -17.42
N MET A 60 -3.23 8.48 -17.25
CA MET A 60 -3.85 8.96 -16.01
C MET A 60 -3.59 7.99 -14.85
N GLY A 61 -3.65 6.67 -15.09
CA GLY A 61 -3.26 5.66 -14.10
C GLY A 61 -1.80 5.81 -13.67
N ALA A 62 -0.88 6.06 -14.61
CA ALA A 62 0.52 6.31 -14.30
C ALA A 62 0.72 7.58 -13.47
N ILE A 63 0.03 8.68 -13.81
CA ILE A 63 0.08 9.93 -13.02
C ILE A 63 -0.51 9.71 -11.63
N TYR A 64 -1.62 8.99 -11.51
CA TYR A 64 -2.23 8.63 -10.23
C TYR A 64 -1.26 7.85 -9.33
N ILE A 65 -0.61 6.82 -9.89
CA ILE A 65 0.42 6.04 -9.18
C ILE A 65 1.62 6.92 -8.81
N ALA A 66 2.00 7.88 -9.66
CA ALA A 66 3.07 8.84 -9.33
C ALA A 66 2.69 9.74 -8.15
N ILE A 67 1.48 10.30 -8.13
CA ILE A 67 0.99 11.12 -7.00
C ILE A 67 0.98 10.30 -5.71
N LEU A 68 0.45 9.07 -5.76
CA LEU A 68 0.48 8.15 -4.63
C LEU A 68 1.90 7.84 -4.18
N ALA A 69 2.80 7.48 -5.10
CA ALA A 69 4.17 7.11 -4.81
C ALA A 69 4.94 8.25 -4.13
N TYR A 70 4.76 9.48 -4.60
CA TYR A 70 5.40 10.66 -4.02
C TYR A 70 4.91 10.91 -2.59
N ASN A 71 3.59 10.97 -2.40
CA ASN A 71 3.00 11.25 -1.09
C ASN A 71 3.28 10.13 -0.08
N LEU A 72 3.11 8.86 -0.45
CA LEU A 72 3.41 7.73 0.43
C LEU A 72 4.89 7.65 0.80
N SER A 73 5.81 8.00 -0.13
CA SER A 73 7.24 8.09 0.19
C SER A 73 7.51 9.15 1.27
N GLY A 74 6.86 10.30 1.17
CA GLY A 74 6.94 11.37 2.17
C GLY A 74 6.38 10.94 3.52
N ILE A 75 5.18 10.37 3.54
CA ILE A 75 4.53 9.88 4.78
C ILE A 75 5.39 8.79 5.45
N LEU A 76 5.91 7.83 4.69
CA LEU A 76 6.79 6.78 5.22
C LEU A 76 8.14 7.34 5.71
N THR A 77 8.65 8.40 5.08
CA THR A 77 9.87 9.07 5.55
C THR A 77 9.62 9.75 6.89
N LEU A 78 8.51 10.47 7.04
CA LEU A 78 8.10 11.06 8.32
C LEU A 78 7.86 9.99 9.38
N ALA A 79 7.18 8.91 9.01
CA ALA A 79 6.98 7.75 9.88
C ALA A 79 8.30 7.12 10.33
N ASN A 80 9.41 7.32 9.62
CA ASN A 80 10.75 6.89 10.04
C ASN A 80 11.57 8.00 10.72
N SER A 81 11.22 9.28 10.55
CA SER A 81 12.01 10.40 11.07
C SER A 81 11.80 10.62 12.57
N LYS A 82 12.74 11.34 13.19
CA LYS A 82 12.67 11.79 14.60
C LYS A 82 12.39 13.29 14.73
N SER A 83 12.03 13.93 13.63
CA SER A 83 11.98 15.38 13.56
C SER A 83 10.93 15.96 14.50
N LYS A 84 11.31 17.08 15.13
CA LYS A 84 10.44 17.86 15.99
C LYS A 84 10.21 19.21 15.32
N GLY A 85 8.96 19.66 15.31
CA GLY A 85 8.56 20.92 14.70
C GLY A 85 8.17 20.81 13.22
N PHE A 86 7.15 21.56 12.85
CA PHE A 86 6.49 21.46 11.55
C PHE A 86 7.40 21.77 10.36
N LYS A 87 8.27 22.79 10.47
CA LYS A 87 9.20 23.17 9.39
C LYS A 87 10.18 22.04 9.04
N GLN A 88 10.72 21.35 10.03
CA GLN A 88 11.62 20.23 9.79
C GLN A 88 10.85 19.03 9.23
N MET A 89 9.62 18.79 9.68
CA MET A 89 8.76 17.75 9.11
C MET A 89 8.46 18.01 7.63
N LEU A 90 8.12 19.24 7.24
CA LEU A 90 7.95 19.59 5.82
C LEU A 90 9.20 19.26 5.01
N LYS A 91 10.38 19.66 5.50
CA LYS A 91 11.65 19.37 4.83
C LYS A 91 11.87 17.86 4.66
N ASP A 92 11.66 17.10 5.74
CA ASP A 92 11.80 15.64 5.71
C ASP A 92 10.79 14.97 4.77
N TYR A 93 9.56 15.47 4.74
CA TYR A 93 8.51 14.97 3.86
C TYR A 93 8.90 15.12 2.38
N PHE A 94 9.18 16.36 1.94
CA PHE A 94 9.48 16.63 0.53
C PHE A 94 10.84 16.04 0.11
N SER A 95 11.84 16.08 0.98
CA SER A 95 13.15 15.45 0.72
C SER A 95 13.05 13.93 0.67
N GLY A 96 12.25 13.33 1.56
CA GLY A 96 11.98 11.89 1.57
C GLY A 96 11.20 11.44 0.35
N ALA A 97 10.15 12.20 0.01
CA ALA A 97 9.32 11.99 -1.16
C ALA A 97 10.16 11.99 -2.43
N SER A 98 10.95 13.04 -2.67
CA SER A 98 11.81 13.13 -3.86
C SER A 98 12.88 12.05 -3.90
N LYS A 99 13.57 11.78 -2.78
CA LYS A 99 14.65 10.80 -2.71
C LYS A 99 14.18 9.36 -2.98
N SER A 100 12.96 9.01 -2.54
CA SER A 100 12.44 7.64 -2.65
C SER A 100 11.37 7.47 -3.74
N PHE A 101 10.97 8.55 -4.42
CA PHE A 101 9.89 8.59 -5.40
C PHE A 101 9.97 7.47 -6.42
N LEU A 102 11.06 7.36 -7.17
CA LEU A 102 11.19 6.36 -8.25
C LEU A 102 11.14 4.92 -7.71
N LYS A 103 11.74 4.66 -6.53
CA LYS A 103 11.69 3.34 -5.90
C LYS A 103 10.30 2.98 -5.43
N MET A 104 9.56 3.96 -4.91
CA MET A 104 8.17 3.77 -4.51
C MET A 104 7.25 3.60 -5.71
N PHE A 105 7.45 4.40 -6.76
CA PHE A 105 6.71 4.29 -8.00
C PHE A 105 6.89 2.90 -8.62
N ALA A 106 8.13 2.43 -8.75
CA ALA A 106 8.41 1.06 -9.21
C ALA A 106 7.78 -0.01 -8.30
N ALA A 107 7.76 0.20 -6.98
CA ALA A 107 7.12 -0.72 -6.04
C ALA A 107 5.60 -0.78 -6.25
N LEU A 108 4.94 0.38 -6.38
CA LEU A 108 3.50 0.44 -6.63
C LEU A 108 3.14 -0.13 -8.00
N VAL A 109 3.90 0.18 -9.05
CA VAL A 109 3.72 -0.43 -10.38
C VAL A 109 3.86 -1.95 -10.30
N LEU A 110 4.90 -2.45 -9.62
CA LEU A 110 5.08 -3.90 -9.43
C LEU A 110 3.89 -4.53 -8.68
N ILE A 111 3.43 -3.90 -7.60
CA ILE A 111 2.26 -4.36 -6.84
C ILE A 111 1.03 -4.39 -7.74
N THR A 112 0.76 -3.33 -8.49
CA THR A 112 -0.39 -3.25 -9.42
C THR A 112 -0.33 -4.33 -10.49
N LEU A 113 0.83 -4.52 -11.12
CA LEU A 113 1.02 -5.56 -12.14
C LEU A 113 0.81 -6.96 -11.56
N VAL A 114 1.39 -7.24 -10.39
CA VAL A 114 1.21 -8.55 -9.73
C VAL A 114 -0.23 -8.77 -9.31
N SER A 115 -0.93 -7.75 -8.79
CA SER A 115 -2.36 -7.84 -8.48
C SER A 115 -3.18 -8.18 -9.73
N PHE A 116 -2.92 -7.49 -10.85
CA PHE A 116 -3.58 -7.76 -12.13
C PHE A 116 -3.32 -9.19 -12.61
N PHE A 117 -2.06 -9.65 -12.59
CA PHE A 117 -1.73 -11.02 -12.97
C PHE A 117 -2.39 -12.07 -12.07
N VAL A 118 -2.49 -11.82 -10.77
CA VAL A 118 -3.20 -12.72 -9.83
C VAL A 118 -4.69 -12.80 -10.17
N GLU A 119 -5.32 -11.67 -10.46
CA GLU A 119 -6.74 -11.61 -10.84
C GLU A 119 -7.02 -12.36 -12.15
N GLU A 120 -6.27 -12.04 -13.20
CA GLU A 120 -6.40 -12.69 -14.52
C GLU A 120 -6.11 -14.20 -14.44
N SER A 121 -5.09 -14.60 -13.67
CA SER A 121 -4.78 -16.02 -13.47
C SER A 121 -5.90 -16.73 -12.71
N ALA A 122 -6.47 -16.10 -11.69
CA ALA A 122 -7.61 -16.67 -10.95
C ALA A 122 -8.83 -16.83 -11.87
N PHE A 123 -9.12 -15.84 -12.71
CA PHE A 123 -10.19 -15.91 -13.69
C PHE A 123 -9.95 -17.01 -14.72
N ALA A 124 -8.76 -17.07 -15.32
CA ALA A 124 -8.40 -18.08 -16.31
C ALA A 124 -8.47 -19.50 -15.73
N ILE A 125 -7.93 -19.72 -14.53
CA ILE A 125 -7.98 -21.03 -13.86
C ILE A 125 -9.43 -21.42 -13.57
N ALA A 126 -10.22 -20.52 -12.99
CA ALA A 126 -11.62 -20.79 -12.67
C ALA A 126 -12.45 -21.10 -13.93
N PHE A 127 -12.21 -20.38 -15.02
CA PHE A 127 -12.88 -20.60 -16.29
C PHE A 127 -12.49 -21.92 -16.93
N VAL A 128 -11.18 -22.21 -17.06
CA VAL A 128 -10.68 -23.42 -17.72
C VAL A 128 -11.09 -24.67 -16.93
N VAL A 129 -10.86 -24.68 -15.62
CA VAL A 129 -11.22 -25.81 -14.75
C VAL A 129 -12.75 -25.94 -14.65
N GLY A 130 -13.47 -24.82 -14.51
CA GLY A 130 -14.92 -24.83 -14.43
C GLY A 130 -15.57 -25.37 -15.71
N LYS A 131 -15.05 -25.00 -16.88
CA LYS A 131 -15.48 -25.54 -18.18
C LYS A 131 -15.14 -27.02 -18.32
N ALA A 132 -13.91 -27.43 -17.98
CA ALA A 132 -13.45 -28.81 -18.10
C ALA A 132 -14.23 -29.78 -17.20
N LEU A 133 -14.59 -29.35 -15.99
CA LEU A 133 -15.30 -30.18 -15.00
C LEU A 133 -16.81 -29.95 -14.98
N HIS A 134 -17.34 -29.11 -15.88
CA HIS A 134 -18.76 -28.74 -15.97
C HIS A 134 -19.32 -28.26 -14.63
N PHE A 135 -18.54 -27.43 -13.93
CA PHE A 135 -18.94 -26.93 -12.63
C PHE A 135 -20.18 -26.05 -12.71
N PRO A 136 -21.11 -26.17 -11.74
CA PRO A 136 -22.14 -25.16 -11.57
C PRO A 136 -21.49 -23.80 -11.24
N VAL A 137 -22.16 -22.71 -11.62
CA VAL A 137 -21.65 -21.33 -11.45
C VAL A 137 -21.12 -21.06 -10.04
N ARG A 138 -21.82 -21.55 -9.00
CA ARG A 138 -21.39 -21.39 -7.61
C ARG A 138 -20.05 -22.07 -7.31
N ALA A 139 -19.80 -23.25 -7.84
CA ALA A 139 -18.54 -23.96 -7.63
C ALA A 139 -17.38 -23.26 -8.37
N ALA A 140 -17.62 -22.74 -9.58
CA ALA A 140 -16.65 -21.92 -10.30
C ALA A 140 -16.32 -20.61 -9.55
N GLN A 141 -17.31 -19.96 -8.94
CA GLN A 141 -17.09 -18.78 -8.09
C GLN A 141 -16.24 -19.12 -6.86
N VAL A 142 -16.51 -20.23 -6.17
CA VAL A 142 -15.70 -20.67 -5.02
C VAL A 142 -14.26 -20.96 -5.44
N LEU A 143 -14.05 -21.59 -6.60
CA LEU A 143 -12.72 -21.83 -7.14
C LEU A 143 -11.98 -20.53 -7.44
N PHE A 144 -12.64 -19.59 -8.13
CA PHE A 144 -12.10 -18.25 -8.39
C PHE A 144 -11.67 -17.57 -7.09
N ILE A 145 -12.57 -17.48 -6.10
CA ILE A 145 -12.29 -16.84 -4.81
C ILE A 145 -11.09 -17.53 -4.12
N SER A 146 -11.02 -18.86 -4.16
CA SER A 146 -9.96 -19.63 -3.52
C SER A 146 -8.59 -19.37 -4.16
N VAL A 147 -8.51 -19.40 -5.49
CA VAL A 147 -7.27 -19.15 -6.24
C VAL A 147 -6.85 -17.69 -6.09
N TYR A 148 -7.79 -16.76 -6.20
CA TYR A 148 -7.55 -15.34 -6.01
C TYR A 148 -7.00 -15.06 -4.61
N PHE A 149 -7.67 -15.57 -3.56
CA PHE A 149 -7.24 -15.41 -2.17
C PHE A 149 -5.87 -16.04 -1.90
N ALA A 150 -5.60 -17.23 -2.44
CA ALA A 150 -4.28 -17.86 -2.36
C ALA A 150 -3.20 -17.01 -3.05
N GLY A 151 -3.50 -16.42 -4.20
CA GLY A 151 -2.61 -15.50 -4.90
C GLY A 151 -2.35 -14.20 -4.11
N LEU A 152 -3.39 -13.59 -3.53
CA LEU A 152 -3.26 -12.40 -2.67
C LEU A 152 -2.35 -12.69 -1.46
N ILE A 153 -2.60 -13.78 -0.73
CA ILE A 153 -1.81 -14.16 0.45
C ILE A 153 -0.39 -14.61 0.07
N GLY A 154 -0.27 -15.32 -1.05
CA GLY A 154 0.99 -15.92 -1.50
C GLY A 154 1.97 -14.95 -2.12
N LEU A 155 1.48 -13.94 -2.86
CA LEU A 155 2.32 -12.98 -3.59
C LEU A 155 2.25 -11.57 -3.00
N LEU A 156 1.07 -10.99 -2.82
CA LEU A 156 0.95 -9.59 -2.40
C LEU A 156 1.39 -9.37 -0.95
N LEU A 157 1.22 -10.37 -0.08
CA LEU A 157 1.75 -10.28 1.29
C LEU A 157 3.27 -10.03 1.31
N PHE A 158 4.01 -10.68 0.41
CA PHE A 158 5.46 -10.49 0.30
C PHE A 158 5.84 -9.13 -0.29
N LEU A 159 4.97 -8.55 -1.12
CA LEU A 159 5.18 -7.22 -1.71
C LEU A 159 4.75 -6.08 -0.78
N THR A 160 3.92 -6.35 0.24
CA THR A 160 3.35 -5.32 1.12
C THR A 160 4.43 -4.49 1.83
N PHE A 161 5.58 -5.10 2.17
CA PHE A 161 6.69 -4.39 2.84
C PHE A 161 7.74 -3.80 1.89
N VAL A 162 7.60 -3.98 0.57
CA VAL A 162 8.53 -3.40 -0.41
C VAL A 162 8.49 -1.86 -0.39
N PRO A 163 7.32 -1.19 -0.34
CA PRO A 163 7.23 0.25 -0.11
C PRO A 163 8.02 0.74 1.12
N VAL A 164 7.87 0.05 2.25
CA VAL A 164 8.56 0.40 3.51
C VAL A 164 10.07 0.19 3.37
N ALA A 165 10.49 -0.94 2.80
CA ALA A 165 11.91 -1.23 2.57
C ALA A 165 12.56 -0.23 1.60
N SER A 166 11.81 0.26 0.60
CA SER A 166 12.27 1.29 -0.34
C SER A 166 12.59 2.62 0.31
N VAL A 167 11.93 2.97 1.42
CA VAL A 167 12.15 4.21 2.15
C VAL A 167 13.13 4.03 3.31
N VAL A 168 13.00 2.94 4.08
CA VAL A 168 13.73 2.73 5.34
C VAL A 168 15.03 1.93 5.17
N GLY A 169 15.09 1.05 4.17
CA GLY A 169 16.00 -0.09 4.17
C GLY A 169 17.08 -0.13 3.10
N SER A 170 16.78 0.32 1.88
CA SER A 170 17.58 0.00 0.70
C SER A 170 18.14 1.22 -0.04
N ARG A 171 19.30 1.03 -0.66
CA ARG A 171 19.87 2.01 -1.61
C ARG A 171 19.16 1.95 -2.96
N ASN A 172 18.70 0.78 -3.42
CA ASN A 172 18.06 0.57 -4.72
C ASN A 172 16.78 -0.28 -4.61
N PHE A 173 15.95 -0.24 -5.67
CA PHE A 173 14.64 -0.91 -5.72
C PHE A 173 14.73 -2.43 -5.58
N LEU A 174 15.66 -3.09 -6.28
CA LEU A 174 15.83 -4.55 -6.20
C LEU A 174 16.18 -5.03 -4.78
N SER A 175 17.04 -4.27 -4.06
CA SER A 175 17.31 -4.57 -2.66
C SER A 175 16.07 -4.36 -1.78
N SER A 176 15.19 -3.41 -2.10
CA SER A 176 13.90 -3.26 -1.38
C SER A 176 13.04 -4.50 -1.49
N ILE A 177 12.94 -5.09 -2.70
CA ILE A 177 12.18 -6.32 -2.93
C ILE A 177 12.76 -7.44 -2.07
N GLY A 178 14.07 -7.69 -2.18
CA GLY A 178 14.74 -8.73 -1.40
C GLY A 178 14.59 -8.54 0.11
N GLN A 179 14.69 -7.30 0.61
CA GLN A 179 14.49 -6.98 2.02
C GLN A 179 13.04 -7.19 2.46
N GLY A 180 12.06 -6.76 1.66
CA GLY A 180 10.64 -6.98 1.93
C GLY A 180 10.29 -8.46 2.02
N ILE A 181 10.72 -9.25 1.02
CA ILE A 181 10.51 -10.70 0.99
C ILE A 181 11.18 -11.39 2.19
N LYS A 182 12.46 -11.07 2.45
CA LYS A 182 13.21 -11.64 3.59
C LYS A 182 12.55 -11.28 4.93
N PHE A 183 12.00 -10.07 5.05
CA PHE A 183 11.30 -9.62 6.24
C PHE A 183 10.01 -10.41 6.47
N VAL A 184 9.17 -10.54 5.43
CA VAL A 184 7.90 -11.29 5.50
C VAL A 184 8.18 -12.77 5.75
N LYS A 185 9.13 -13.40 5.06
CA LYS A 185 9.50 -14.81 5.28
C LYS A 185 9.87 -15.09 6.75
N ARG A 186 10.57 -14.16 7.41
CA ARG A 186 10.98 -14.30 8.83
C ARG A 186 9.86 -14.01 9.83
N ASN A 187 8.84 -13.25 9.45
CA ASN A 187 7.74 -12.81 10.32
C ASN A 187 6.38 -13.10 9.66
N TYR A 188 6.25 -14.23 8.97
CA TYR A 188 5.14 -14.47 8.05
C TYR A 188 3.78 -14.36 8.73
N LEU A 189 3.61 -15.08 9.85
CA LEU A 189 2.37 -15.04 10.62
C LEU A 189 2.08 -13.64 11.17
N GLU A 190 3.08 -12.93 11.68
CA GLU A 190 2.88 -11.58 12.21
C GLU A 190 2.54 -10.56 11.11
N SER A 191 3.20 -10.66 9.95
CA SER A 191 2.88 -9.86 8.76
C SER A 191 1.49 -10.17 8.24
N PHE A 192 1.12 -11.44 8.16
CA PHE A 192 -0.22 -11.88 7.74
C PHE A 192 -1.31 -11.31 8.65
N VAL A 193 -1.18 -11.49 9.97
CA VAL A 193 -2.15 -10.96 10.95
C VAL A 193 -2.25 -9.44 10.87
N LEU A 194 -1.12 -8.74 10.69
CA LEU A 194 -1.11 -7.29 10.58
C LEU A 194 -1.82 -6.82 9.30
N VAL A 195 -1.47 -7.40 8.15
CA VAL A 195 -2.10 -7.05 6.87
C VAL A 195 -3.57 -7.40 6.89
N PHE A 196 -3.95 -8.56 7.42
CA PHE A 196 -5.34 -8.98 7.56
C PHE A 196 -6.14 -8.02 8.47
N ALA A 197 -5.59 -7.62 9.61
CA ALA A 197 -6.24 -6.65 10.50
C ALA A 197 -6.45 -5.29 9.83
N PHE A 198 -5.47 -4.80 9.06
CA PHE A 198 -5.63 -3.59 8.29
C PHE A 198 -6.64 -3.77 7.15
N SER A 199 -6.62 -4.87 6.41
CA SER A 199 -7.60 -5.16 5.36
C SER A 199 -9.04 -5.16 5.90
N ILE A 200 -9.28 -5.75 7.08
CA ILE A 200 -10.59 -5.65 7.76
C ILE A 200 -10.90 -4.20 8.09
N THR A 201 -9.95 -3.43 8.59
CA THR A 201 -10.16 -2.02 8.95
C THR A 201 -10.52 -1.17 7.73
N PHE A 202 -9.82 -1.36 6.60
CA PHE A 202 -10.15 -0.71 5.32
C PHE A 202 -11.52 -1.15 4.81
N LEU A 203 -11.87 -2.44 4.91
CA LEU A 203 -13.18 -2.95 4.54
C LEU A 203 -14.30 -2.31 5.40
N LEU A 204 -14.08 -2.16 6.71
CA LEU A 204 -15.05 -1.52 7.60
C LEU A 204 -15.29 -0.06 7.24
N VAL A 205 -14.27 0.65 6.75
CA VAL A 205 -14.41 2.03 6.29
C VAL A 205 -15.29 2.15 5.03
N GLN A 206 -15.40 1.10 4.21
CA GLN A 206 -16.28 1.10 3.04
C GLN A 206 -17.78 1.14 3.41
N TYR A 207 -18.15 0.83 4.66
CA TYR A 207 -19.54 1.00 5.13
C TYR A 207 -19.89 2.43 5.52
N LEU A 208 -18.91 3.34 5.57
CA LEU A 208 -19.16 4.76 5.80
C LEU A 208 -19.65 5.43 4.50
N PRO A 209 -20.38 6.56 4.58
CA PRO A 209 -20.71 7.35 3.40
C PRO A 209 -19.44 7.69 2.62
N GLN A 210 -19.45 7.52 1.29
CA GLN A 210 -18.25 7.55 0.44
C GLN A 210 -17.26 8.68 0.78
N ARG A 211 -17.74 9.92 0.89
CA ARG A 211 -16.88 11.08 1.24
C ARG A 211 -16.24 10.96 2.62
N ILE A 212 -16.97 10.45 3.61
CA ILE A 212 -16.46 10.23 4.96
C ILE A 212 -15.46 9.08 4.94
N GLY A 213 -15.76 8.01 4.20
CA GLY A 213 -14.86 6.87 4.01
C GLY A 213 -13.51 7.31 3.45
N GLU A 214 -13.50 8.07 2.35
CA GLU A 214 -12.27 8.58 1.73
C GLU A 214 -11.45 9.48 2.67
N ILE A 215 -12.11 10.32 3.47
CA ILE A 215 -11.46 11.17 4.48
C ILE A 215 -10.81 10.31 5.56
N VAL A 216 -11.55 9.36 6.14
CA VAL A 216 -11.03 8.47 7.18
C VAL A 216 -9.88 7.64 6.65
N GLU A 217 -10.00 7.12 5.43
CA GLU A 217 -8.97 6.31 4.79
C GLU A 217 -7.67 7.10 4.57
N ASN A 218 -7.74 8.21 3.86
CA ASN A 218 -6.54 8.94 3.42
C ASN A 218 -5.93 9.81 4.52
N ILE A 219 -6.76 10.43 5.36
CA ILE A 219 -6.28 11.36 6.39
C ILE A 219 -5.93 10.62 7.67
N ILE A 220 -6.64 9.54 8.04
CA ILE A 220 -6.46 8.87 9.33
C ILE A 220 -5.75 7.53 9.15
N LEU A 221 -6.33 6.61 8.37
CA LEU A 221 -5.82 5.25 8.27
C LEU A 221 -4.45 5.18 7.59
N VAL A 222 -4.27 5.81 6.43
CA VAL A 222 -3.00 5.77 5.68
C VAL A 222 -1.82 6.24 6.55
N PRO A 223 -1.88 7.38 7.27
CA PRO A 223 -0.81 7.76 8.19
C PRO A 223 -0.60 6.78 9.35
N ILE A 224 -1.68 6.26 9.96
CA ILE A 224 -1.58 5.26 11.03
C ILE A 224 -0.86 4.02 10.50
N VAL A 225 -1.37 3.41 9.43
CA VAL A 225 -0.81 2.21 8.80
C VAL A 225 0.65 2.45 8.44
N SER A 226 0.99 3.59 7.85
CA SER A 226 2.37 3.93 7.50
C SER A 226 3.33 3.93 8.70
N VAL A 227 2.95 4.58 9.82
CA VAL A 227 3.73 4.56 11.06
C VAL A 227 3.86 3.16 11.60
N PHE A 228 2.76 2.42 11.60
CA PHE A 228 2.71 1.04 12.06
C PHE A 228 3.63 0.11 11.27
N MET A 229 3.56 0.16 9.95
CA MET A 229 4.37 -0.69 9.08
C MET A 229 5.86 -0.35 9.24
N VAL A 230 6.22 0.93 9.36
CA VAL A 230 7.62 1.34 9.62
C VAL A 230 8.12 0.82 10.95
N GLU A 231 7.37 1.03 12.05
CA GLU A 231 7.79 0.57 13.37
C GLU A 231 7.86 -0.95 13.47
N PHE A 232 6.94 -1.66 12.82
CA PHE A 232 6.97 -3.12 12.73
C PHE A 232 8.18 -3.62 11.93
N PHE A 233 8.46 -2.99 10.77
CA PHE A 233 9.62 -3.30 9.94
C PHE A 233 10.93 -3.08 10.70
N LEU A 234 11.08 -1.94 11.39
CA LEU A 234 12.24 -1.62 12.21
C LEU A 234 12.40 -2.56 13.41
N ALA A 235 11.30 -2.93 14.07
CA ALA A 235 11.33 -3.86 15.19
C ALA A 235 11.81 -5.25 14.78
N GLY A 236 11.39 -5.73 13.61
CA GLY A 236 11.87 -7.00 13.06
C GLY A 236 13.32 -6.94 12.57
N ARG A 237 13.80 -5.77 12.10
CA ARG A 237 15.20 -5.60 11.67
C ARG A 237 16.19 -5.53 12.84
N LYS A 238 15.88 -4.76 13.89
CA LYS A 238 16.78 -4.55 15.06
C LYS A 238 17.10 -5.80 15.86
N ARG A 239 16.34 -6.89 15.69
CA ARG A 239 16.54 -8.17 16.40
C ARG A 239 17.12 -9.27 15.51
N GLY A 240 17.69 -8.88 14.37
CA GLY A 240 18.44 -9.73 13.46
C GLY A 240 19.50 -8.95 12.66
N LEU A 241 20.22 -8.05 13.33
CA LEU A 241 21.44 -7.42 12.79
C LEU A 241 22.62 -8.39 13.09
N GLY A 242 23.38 -8.94 12.15
CA GLY A 242 23.42 -8.77 10.68
C GLY A 242 23.05 -10.02 9.88
#